data_AF-Q8UVE4-F1
#
_entry.id   AF-Q8UVE4-F1
#
_cell.length_a   1.000
_cell.length_b   1.000
_cell.length_c   1.000
_cell.angle_alpha   90.00
_cell.angle_beta   90.00
_cell.angle_gamma   90.00
#
_symmetry.space_group_name_H-M   'P 1'
#
loop_
_entity.id
_entity.type
_entity.pdbx_description
1 polymer ?
#
loop_
_entity_poly.entity_id
_entity_poly.type
_entity_poly.pdbx_seq_one_letter_code
_entity_poly.pdbx_strand_id
1 'polypeptide(L)'
;ISVIFLLVQSMVVDLKNLLFNPSKPFSRGNQNADVDLMIDCLVSCFRINPHNNQHFKICLAQNSPSTFHYVLVNSLHRIITNSALDWWPKIDAVYCHSMELRSMFSETLHKAIQGCGAHPAIRMTPSLTFKEKMTSLKFKEKPTDLETRSYKFLLLSLVKLIHADPKLLLCNPRKQGPETQGSTAELITGLVQLVPQSSMPDIAQEAMEALLVLHQLDSIDLWNPDAPIETFWEISS
;
A
#
# COMPACT_ATOMS: atom_id res chain seq x y z
N ILE A 1 19.82 -6.81 32.65
CA ILE A 1 19.01 -6.03 31.68
C ILE A 1 19.07 -4.56 32.10
N SER A 2 19.39 -3.65 31.17
CA SER A 2 19.52 -2.21 31.48
C SER A 2 18.15 -1.59 31.82
N VAL A 3 18.10 -0.72 32.83
CA VAL A 3 16.87 0.03 33.21
C VAL A 3 16.37 0.86 32.03
N ILE A 4 17.28 1.43 31.24
CA ILE A 4 16.95 2.21 30.03
C ILE A 4 16.23 1.31 29.00
N PHE A 5 16.68 0.07 28.85
CA PHE A 5 16.05 -0.87 27.92
C PHE A 5 14.61 -1.20 28.35
N LEU A 6 14.37 -1.42 29.65
CA LEU A 6 13.02 -1.66 30.18
C LEU A 6 12.11 -0.45 29.99
N LEU A 7 12.63 0.76 30.22
CA LEU A 7 11.89 2.00 30.00
C LEU A 7 11.47 2.15 28.53
N VAL A 8 12.42 1.95 27.60
CA VAL A 8 12.16 2.04 26.16
C VAL A 8 11.11 1.01 25.74
N GLN A 9 11.22 -0.24 26.21
CA GLN A 9 10.23 -1.28 25.93
C GLN A 9 8.83 -0.89 26.44
N SER A 10 8.72 -0.39 27.68
CA SER A 10 7.45 0.07 28.24
C SER A 10 6.85 1.21 27.43
N MET A 11 7.65 2.24 27.12
CA MET A 11 7.18 3.39 26.34
C MET A 11 6.73 3.00 24.94
N VAL A 12 7.44 2.08 24.28
CA VAL A 12 7.05 1.57 22.95
C VAL A 12 5.72 0.83 23.03
N VAL A 13 5.48 0.03 24.07
CA VAL A 13 4.19 -0.65 24.27
C VAL A 13 3.07 0.36 24.48
N ASP A 14 3.26 1.35 25.34
CA ASP A 14 2.25 2.38 25.62
C ASP A 14 1.94 3.22 24.39
N LEU A 15 2.98 3.64 23.65
CA LEU A 15 2.82 4.38 22.40
C LEU A 15 2.07 3.55 21.36
N LYS A 16 2.37 2.25 21.23
CA LYS A 16 1.64 1.38 20.30
C LYS A 16 0.16 1.27 20.68
N ASN A 17 -0.12 1.05 21.96
CA ASN A 17 -1.49 0.93 22.46
C ASN A 17 -2.28 2.24 22.32
N LEU A 18 -1.61 3.39 22.34
CA LEU A 18 -2.22 4.69 22.10
C LEU A 18 -2.47 4.94 20.60
N LEU A 19 -1.45 4.73 19.77
CA LEU A 19 -1.47 5.11 18.35
C LEU A 19 -2.24 4.11 17.49
N PHE A 20 -2.15 2.82 17.79
CA PHE A 20 -2.71 1.74 16.98
C PHE A 20 -3.88 1.04 17.69
N ASN A 21 -4.84 1.83 18.18
CA ASN A 21 -6.06 1.32 18.80
C ASN A 21 -7.27 1.49 17.87
N PRO A 22 -7.78 0.41 17.24
CA PRO A 22 -8.96 0.50 16.38
C PRO A 22 -10.23 0.95 17.13
N SER A 23 -10.36 0.59 18.41
CA SER A 23 -11.53 0.94 19.23
C SER A 23 -11.52 2.39 19.71
N LYS A 24 -10.35 3.03 19.74
CA LYS A 24 -10.18 4.44 20.08
C LYS A 24 -9.12 5.08 19.18
N PRO A 25 -9.50 5.48 17.95
CA PRO A 25 -8.56 6.06 17.00
C PRO A 25 -7.84 7.27 17.57
N PHE A 26 -6.53 7.30 17.42
CA PHE A 26 -5.71 8.43 17.84
C PHE A 26 -6.02 9.67 17.01
N SER A 27 -6.19 10.82 17.66
CA SER A 27 -6.33 12.11 17.00
C SER A 27 -5.96 13.25 17.96
N ARG A 28 -5.11 14.17 17.50
CA ARG A 28 -4.82 15.45 18.15
C ARG A 28 -5.48 16.63 17.42
N GLY A 29 -6.35 16.35 16.45
CA GLY A 29 -7.00 17.35 15.61
C GLY A 29 -6.23 17.76 14.36
N ASN A 30 -5.00 17.26 14.16
CA ASN A 30 -4.24 17.42 12.91
C ASN A 30 -3.89 16.04 12.34
N GLN A 31 -4.74 15.56 11.43
CA GLN A 31 -4.67 14.19 10.89
C GLN A 31 -3.32 13.89 10.21
N ASN A 32 -2.74 14.84 9.47
CA ASN A 32 -1.48 14.60 8.76
C ASN A 32 -0.33 14.40 9.76
N ALA A 33 -0.21 15.28 10.75
CA ALA A 33 0.82 15.17 11.78
C ALA A 33 0.63 13.94 12.68
N ASP A 34 -0.60 13.46 12.84
CA ASP A 34 -0.90 12.23 13.55
C ASP A 34 -0.47 11.01 12.76
N VAL A 35 -0.76 10.96 11.46
CA VAL A 35 -0.30 9.91 10.55
C VAL A 35 1.23 9.86 10.48
N ASP A 36 1.91 11.01 10.35
CA ASP A 36 3.38 11.07 10.32
C ASP A 36 3.98 10.50 11.61
N LEU A 37 3.43 10.84 12.78
CA LEU A 37 3.84 10.28 14.06
C LEU A 37 3.64 8.76 14.12
N MET A 38 2.53 8.25 13.58
CA MET A 38 2.28 6.81 13.52
C MET A 38 3.31 6.10 12.61
N ILE A 39 3.65 6.70 11.47
CA ILE A 39 4.69 6.18 10.56
C ILE A 39 6.06 6.20 11.27
N ASP A 40 6.42 7.30 11.94
CA ASP A 40 7.67 7.40 12.74
C ASP A 40 7.73 6.32 13.82
N CYS A 41 6.63 6.09 14.51
CA CYS A 41 6.52 5.05 15.54
C CYS A 41 6.72 3.65 14.94
N LEU A 42 6.06 3.32 13.84
CA LEU A 42 6.14 1.99 13.22
C LEU A 42 7.54 1.72 12.64
N VAL A 43 8.14 2.70 11.96
CA VAL A 43 9.53 2.62 11.47
C VAL A 43 10.51 2.43 12.63
N SER A 44 10.32 3.19 13.72
CA SER A 44 11.16 3.05 14.91
C SER A 44 11.02 1.68 15.56
N CYS A 45 9.79 1.15 15.68
CA CYS A 45 9.55 -0.19 16.19
C CYS A 45 10.29 -1.26 15.37
N PHE A 46 10.24 -1.16 14.04
CA PHE A 46 10.96 -2.06 13.15
C PHE A 46 12.47 -1.96 13.35
N ARG A 47 13.02 -0.74 13.44
CA ARG A 47 14.46 -0.53 13.64
C ARG A 47 14.96 -1.07 14.99
N ILE A 48 14.15 -0.99 16.03
CA ILE A 48 14.49 -1.51 17.38
C ILE A 48 14.46 -3.04 17.39
N ASN A 49 13.48 -3.67 16.73
CA ASN A 49 13.34 -5.12 16.72
C ASN A 49 12.73 -5.61 15.39
N PRO A 50 13.56 -5.76 14.34
CA PRO A 50 13.08 -6.04 12.98
C PRO A 50 12.47 -7.43 12.84
N HIS A 51 12.87 -8.38 13.70
CA HIS A 51 12.31 -9.74 13.70
C HIS A 51 11.01 -9.85 14.51
N ASN A 52 10.66 -8.83 15.31
CA ASN A 52 9.40 -8.81 16.02
C ASN A 52 8.28 -8.29 15.11
N ASN A 53 7.75 -9.17 14.27
CA ASN A 53 6.70 -8.83 13.33
C ASN A 53 5.32 -8.55 13.97
N GLN A 54 5.20 -8.62 15.30
CA GLN A 54 3.96 -8.26 16.00
C GLN A 54 3.60 -6.77 15.83
N HIS A 55 4.57 -5.91 15.49
CA HIS A 55 4.34 -4.49 15.25
C HIS A 55 3.42 -4.24 14.04
N PHE A 56 3.38 -5.14 13.05
CA PHE A 56 2.59 -4.96 11.84
C PHE A 56 1.18 -5.54 11.92
N LYS A 57 0.93 -6.51 12.81
CA LYS A 57 -0.31 -7.31 12.80
C LYS A 57 -1.59 -6.48 12.84
N ILE A 58 -1.63 -5.45 13.67
CA ILE A 58 -2.80 -4.56 13.76
C ILE A 58 -3.02 -3.87 12.42
N CYS A 59 -1.97 -3.41 11.73
CA CYS A 59 -2.12 -2.77 10.44
C CYS A 59 -2.28 -3.75 9.26
N LEU A 60 -1.89 -5.01 9.40
CA LEU A 60 -2.06 -6.03 8.35
C LEU A 60 -3.44 -6.69 8.38
N ALA A 61 -4.16 -6.60 9.51
CA ALA A 61 -5.48 -7.22 9.62
C ALA A 61 -6.46 -6.61 8.61
N GLN A 62 -7.23 -7.48 7.94
CA GLN A 62 -8.14 -7.09 6.86
C GLN A 62 -9.23 -6.10 7.33
N ASN A 63 -9.69 -6.25 8.57
CA ASN A 63 -10.72 -5.40 9.17
C ASN A 63 -10.17 -4.11 9.79
N SER A 64 -8.89 -3.82 9.63
CA SER A 64 -8.29 -2.61 10.19
C SER A 64 -8.68 -1.36 9.43
N PRO A 65 -8.72 -0.19 10.10
CA PRO A 65 -8.98 1.07 9.44
C PRO A 65 -8.01 1.34 8.28
N SER A 66 -8.50 1.96 7.19
CA SER A 66 -7.67 2.30 6.02
C SER A 66 -6.48 3.21 6.37
N THR A 67 -6.61 4.07 7.39
CA THR A 67 -5.49 4.86 7.93
C THR A 67 -4.36 3.96 8.45
N PHE A 68 -4.67 2.82 9.06
CA PHE A 68 -3.65 1.90 9.57
C PHE A 68 -2.95 1.16 8.44
N HIS A 69 -3.70 0.77 7.39
CA HIS A 69 -3.12 0.24 6.15
C HIS A 69 -2.18 1.27 5.51
N TYR A 70 -2.62 2.53 5.43
CA TYR A 70 -1.82 3.64 4.89
C TYR A 70 -0.52 3.87 5.67
N VAL A 71 -0.61 3.90 7.00
CA VAL A 71 0.57 4.02 7.89
C VAL A 71 1.54 2.86 7.67
N LEU A 72 1.04 1.62 7.60
CA LEU A 72 1.88 0.45 7.35
C LEU A 72 2.64 0.59 6.04
N VAL A 73 1.92 0.80 4.94
CA VAL A 73 2.51 0.85 3.59
C VAL A 73 3.55 1.96 3.49
N ASN A 74 3.26 3.15 4.00
CA ASN A 74 4.21 4.27 3.99
C ASN A 74 5.41 4.04 4.92
N SER A 75 5.23 3.30 6.01
CA SER A 75 6.33 2.92 6.89
C SER A 75 7.27 1.91 6.22
N LEU A 76 6.72 0.88 5.55
CA LEU A 76 7.51 -0.10 4.79
C LEU A 76 8.27 0.59 3.65
N HIS A 77 7.59 1.45 2.89
CA HIS A 77 8.22 2.23 1.83
C HIS A 77 9.35 3.12 2.37
N ARG A 78 9.17 3.74 3.55
CA ARG A 78 10.23 4.54 4.19
C ARG A 78 11.38 3.69 4.72
N ILE A 79 11.13 2.47 5.18
CA ILE A 79 12.22 1.54 5.56
C ILE A 79 13.09 1.20 4.33
N ILE A 80 12.47 0.99 3.17
CA ILE A 80 13.18 0.69 1.91
C ILE A 80 13.95 1.92 1.41
N THR A 81 13.28 3.08 1.32
CA THR A 81 13.83 4.27 0.65
C THR A 81 14.70 5.15 1.55
N ASN A 82 14.58 5.03 2.88
CA ASN A 82 15.35 5.81 3.84
C ASN A 82 16.20 4.87 4.71
N SER A 83 17.24 4.32 4.08
CA SER A 83 18.31 3.52 4.68
C SER A 83 19.58 4.35 4.85
N ALA A 84 19.47 5.52 5.50
CA ALA A 84 20.58 6.47 5.67
C ALA A 84 21.81 5.89 6.39
N LEU A 85 21.67 4.74 7.05
CA LEU A 85 22.73 4.08 7.80
C LEU A 85 22.82 2.61 7.38
N ASP A 86 24.03 2.15 7.05
CA ASP A 86 24.29 0.77 6.58
C ASP A 86 23.91 -0.31 7.60
N TRP A 87 23.80 0.06 8.88
CA TRP A 87 23.44 -0.86 9.97
C TRP A 87 21.93 -0.92 10.24
N TRP A 88 21.11 -0.11 9.57
CA TRP A 88 19.66 -0.23 9.72
C TRP A 88 19.17 -1.57 9.16
N PRO A 89 18.18 -2.20 9.82
CA PRO A 89 17.68 -3.47 9.35
C PRO A 89 17.02 -3.32 7.99
N LYS A 90 17.28 -4.30 7.12
CA LYS A 90 16.66 -4.42 5.81
C LYS A 90 15.23 -4.93 5.94
N ILE A 91 14.42 -4.67 4.91
CA ILE A 91 12.99 -5.01 4.87
C ILE A 91 12.72 -6.52 4.88
N ASP A 92 13.75 -7.35 4.70
CA ASP A 92 13.69 -8.80 4.52
C ASP A 92 12.83 -9.54 5.57
N ALA A 93 12.80 -9.03 6.81
CA ALA A 93 11.99 -9.60 7.90
C ALA A 93 10.47 -9.50 7.65
N VAL A 94 10.04 -8.67 6.69
CA VAL A 94 8.63 -8.42 6.33
C VAL A 94 8.15 -9.34 5.21
N TYR A 95 9.05 -10.02 4.46
CA TYR A 95 8.67 -10.91 3.36
C TYR A 95 7.71 -12.04 3.77
N CYS A 96 7.65 -12.39 5.06
CA CYS A 96 6.68 -13.35 5.58
C CYS A 96 5.22 -12.87 5.55
N HIS A 97 4.96 -11.59 5.25
CA HIS A 97 3.63 -10.95 5.18
C HIS A 97 3.14 -10.67 3.76
N SER A 98 3.79 -11.27 2.74
CA SER A 98 3.44 -11.05 1.33
C SER A 98 1.96 -11.35 1.03
N MET A 99 1.41 -12.41 1.60
CA MET A 99 0.00 -12.79 1.38
C MET A 99 -0.96 -11.70 1.86
N GLU A 100 -0.73 -11.17 3.07
CA GLU A 100 -1.53 -10.09 3.65
C GLU A 100 -1.39 -8.80 2.82
N LEU A 101 -0.19 -8.48 2.33
CA LEU A 101 0.04 -7.32 1.47
C LEU A 101 -0.65 -7.45 0.10
N ARG A 102 -0.60 -8.64 -0.53
CA ARG A 102 -1.32 -8.92 -1.78
C ARG A 102 -2.84 -8.80 -1.60
N SER A 103 -3.36 -9.33 -0.49
CA SER A 103 -4.78 -9.20 -0.15
C SER A 103 -5.18 -7.73 0.03
N MET A 104 -4.37 -6.94 0.74
CA MET A 104 -4.59 -5.51 0.92
C MET A 104 -4.56 -4.74 -0.42
N PHE A 105 -3.61 -5.07 -1.30
CA PHE A 105 -3.54 -4.50 -2.65
C PHE A 105 -4.80 -4.79 -3.45
N SER A 106 -5.20 -6.07 -3.55
CA SER A 106 -6.39 -6.48 -4.29
C SER A 106 -7.65 -5.79 -3.74
N GLU A 107 -7.86 -5.77 -2.42
CA GLU A 107 -9.03 -5.13 -1.83
C GLU A 107 -9.06 -3.61 -2.09
N THR A 108 -7.91 -2.95 -1.95
CA THR A 108 -7.78 -1.50 -2.20
C THR A 108 -8.03 -1.16 -3.67
N LEU A 109 -7.50 -1.97 -4.59
CA LEU A 109 -7.71 -1.83 -6.03
C LEU A 109 -9.21 -1.87 -6.37
N HIS A 110 -9.91 -2.90 -5.88
CA HIS A 110 -11.34 -3.05 -6.11
C HIS A 110 -12.14 -1.84 -5.59
N LYS A 111 -11.84 -1.35 -4.38
CA LYS A 111 -12.51 -0.19 -3.78
C LYS A 111 -12.21 1.11 -4.52
N ALA A 112 -10.98 1.32 -4.97
CA ALA A 112 -10.57 2.52 -5.71
C ALA A 112 -11.21 2.59 -7.11
N ILE A 113 -11.31 1.45 -7.81
CA ILE A 113 -11.94 1.36 -9.13
C ILE A 113 -13.47 1.53 -9.03
N GLN A 114 -14.13 0.92 -8.05
CA GLN A 114 -15.58 1.05 -7.86
C GLN A 114 -16.00 2.53 -7.65
N GLY A 115 -15.18 3.33 -6.96
CA GLY A 115 -15.43 4.76 -6.79
C GLY A 115 -15.30 5.61 -8.07
N CYS A 116 -14.72 5.06 -9.15
CA CYS A 116 -14.62 5.75 -10.44
C CYS A 116 -15.88 5.55 -11.33
N GLY A 117 -16.78 4.62 -10.98
CA GLY A 117 -17.90 4.18 -11.83
C GLY A 117 -19.25 4.89 -11.66
N ALA A 118 -19.37 5.93 -10.82
CA ALA A 118 -20.67 6.54 -10.51
C ALA A 118 -21.18 7.57 -11.54
N HIS A 119 -20.44 7.83 -12.62
CA HIS A 119 -20.93 8.64 -13.73
C HIS A 119 -20.78 7.86 -15.04
N PRO A 120 -21.87 7.39 -15.68
CA PRO A 120 -21.76 7.03 -17.09
C PRO A 120 -21.24 8.26 -17.83
N ALA A 121 -20.27 8.07 -18.72
CA ALA A 121 -19.82 9.10 -19.63
C ALA A 121 -21.05 9.60 -20.41
N ILE A 122 -21.64 10.71 -19.95
CA ILE A 122 -22.66 11.41 -20.70
C ILE A 122 -21.95 11.85 -21.96
N ARG A 123 -22.26 11.17 -23.07
CA ARG A 123 -21.87 11.60 -24.42
C ARG A 123 -22.27 13.05 -24.56
N MET A 124 -21.29 13.95 -24.51
CA MET A 124 -21.48 15.36 -24.76
C MET A 124 -21.84 15.52 -26.25
N THR A 125 -23.13 15.64 -26.54
CA THR A 125 -23.59 16.24 -27.79
C THR A 125 -23.27 17.73 -27.74
N PRO A 126 -22.69 18.34 -28.78
CA PRO A 126 -22.42 19.76 -28.79
C PRO A 126 -23.72 20.51 -29.10
N SER A 127 -24.31 21.12 -28.07
CA SER A 127 -25.45 22.03 -28.23
C SER A 127 -25.09 23.39 -27.63
N LEU A 128 -25.34 24.41 -28.43
CA LEU A 128 -24.97 25.81 -28.25
C LEU A 128 -25.80 26.51 -27.14
N THR A 129 -25.20 27.58 -26.62
CA THR A 129 -25.78 28.73 -25.87
C THR A 129 -26.34 28.50 -24.46
N PHE A 130 -25.73 29.14 -23.45
CA PHE A 130 -26.34 30.23 -22.65
C PHE A 130 -25.31 30.79 -21.64
N LYS A 131 -25.38 32.09 -21.36
CA LYS A 131 -24.43 32.86 -20.56
C LYS A 131 -25.09 33.18 -19.23
N GLU A 132 -24.56 32.73 -18.09
CA GLU A 132 -24.97 33.27 -16.78
C GLU A 132 -23.89 33.12 -15.70
N LYS A 133 -23.66 34.21 -14.96
CA LYS A 133 -22.80 34.30 -13.77
C LYS A 133 -23.59 33.82 -12.54
N MET A 134 -23.01 33.01 -11.65
CA MET A 134 -23.22 33.18 -10.20
C MET A 134 -22.22 32.36 -9.36
N THR A 135 -21.51 33.09 -8.48
CA THR A 135 -21.17 32.82 -7.07
C THR A 135 -20.73 31.42 -6.59
N SER A 136 -19.58 31.44 -5.92
CA SER A 136 -19.06 30.51 -4.91
C SER A 136 -20.06 29.50 -4.33
N LEU A 137 -19.93 28.24 -4.74
CA LEU A 137 -20.50 27.10 -4.04
C LEU A 137 -19.39 26.48 -3.19
N LYS A 138 -19.47 26.64 -1.87
CA LYS A 138 -18.72 25.82 -0.92
C LYS A 138 -19.23 24.38 -1.09
N PHE A 139 -18.45 23.56 -1.76
CA PHE A 139 -18.80 22.16 -2.01
C PHE A 139 -18.77 21.41 -0.67
N LYS A 140 -19.95 21.01 -0.19
CA LYS A 140 -20.09 20.06 0.92
C LYS A 140 -19.72 18.69 0.37
N GLU A 141 -18.44 18.34 0.50
CA GLU A 141 -17.89 17.05 0.07
C GLU A 141 -18.72 15.91 0.68
N LYS A 142 -19.22 14.99 -0.16
CA LYS A 142 -20.03 13.85 0.30
C LYS A 142 -19.10 12.86 1.01
N PRO A 143 -19.53 12.20 2.11
CA PRO A 143 -18.70 11.22 2.83
C PRO A 143 -18.09 10.13 1.92
N THR A 144 -18.81 9.71 0.89
CA THR A 144 -18.38 8.72 -0.11
C THR A 144 -17.19 9.18 -0.98
N ASP A 145 -17.05 10.48 -1.20
CA ASP A 145 -15.98 11.06 -2.03
C ASP A 145 -14.64 11.07 -1.26
N LEU A 146 -14.69 11.40 0.03
CA LEU A 146 -13.52 11.35 0.92
C LEU A 146 -12.99 9.92 1.12
N GLU A 147 -13.90 8.96 1.25
CA GLU A 147 -13.53 7.55 1.38
C GLU A 147 -12.87 7.03 0.09
N THR A 148 -13.46 7.34 -1.07
CA THR A 148 -12.90 7.01 -2.38
C THR A 148 -11.51 7.62 -2.56
N ARG A 149 -11.33 8.90 -2.20
CA ARG A 149 -10.03 9.57 -2.25
C ARG A 149 -9.00 8.89 -1.35
N SER A 150 -9.40 8.44 -0.17
CA SER A 150 -8.52 7.74 0.78
C SER A 150 -7.99 6.43 0.20
N TYR A 151 -8.84 5.65 -0.47
CA TYR A 151 -8.41 4.41 -1.15
C TYR A 151 -7.46 4.70 -2.32
N LYS A 152 -7.62 5.81 -3.06
CA LYS A 152 -6.67 6.21 -4.11
C LYS A 152 -5.28 6.52 -3.55
N PHE A 153 -5.20 7.22 -2.42
CA PHE A 153 -3.91 7.49 -1.76
C PHE A 153 -3.25 6.22 -1.22
N LEU A 154 -4.03 5.31 -0.63
CA LEU A 154 -3.52 4.02 -0.20
C LEU A 154 -3.04 3.18 -1.38
N LEU A 155 -3.80 3.14 -2.47
CA LEU A 155 -3.43 2.43 -3.68
C LEU A 155 -2.13 2.96 -4.28
N LEU A 156 -1.99 4.28 -4.42
CA LEU A 156 -0.74 4.88 -4.87
C LEU A 156 0.45 4.46 -3.98
N SER A 157 0.25 4.46 -2.66
CA SER A 157 1.30 4.06 -1.71
C SER A 157 1.67 2.59 -1.86
N LEU A 158 0.70 1.71 -2.14
CA LEU A 158 0.93 0.29 -2.38
C LEU A 158 1.69 0.05 -3.68
N VAL A 159 1.34 0.76 -4.76
CA VAL A 159 2.07 0.66 -6.03
C VAL A 159 3.51 1.15 -5.88
N LYS A 160 3.73 2.26 -5.16
CA LYS A 160 5.09 2.72 -4.79
C LYS A 160 5.87 1.69 -3.99
N LEU A 161 5.21 0.99 -3.06
CA LEU A 161 5.82 -0.07 -2.29
C LEU A 161 6.26 -1.24 -3.18
N ILE A 162 5.40 -1.67 -4.12
CA ILE A 162 5.70 -2.72 -5.09
C ILE A 162 6.86 -2.31 -5.99
N HIS A 163 6.87 -1.07 -6.48
CA HIS A 163 7.96 -0.53 -7.29
C HIS A 163 9.28 -0.54 -6.49
N ALA A 164 9.26 -0.08 -5.24
CA ALA A 164 10.46 0.04 -4.42
C ALA A 164 11.09 -1.32 -4.04
N ASP A 165 10.27 -2.34 -3.75
CA ASP A 165 10.74 -3.71 -3.52
C ASP A 165 9.65 -4.74 -3.91
N PRO A 166 9.71 -5.28 -5.15
CA PRO A 166 8.74 -6.26 -5.63
C PRO A 166 8.70 -7.54 -4.82
N LYS A 167 9.81 -7.90 -4.16
CA LYS A 167 9.94 -9.12 -3.38
C LYS A 167 8.95 -9.17 -2.22
N LEU A 168 8.52 -8.00 -1.72
CA LEU A 168 7.47 -7.92 -0.69
C LEU A 168 6.16 -8.57 -1.09
N LEU A 169 5.79 -8.55 -2.38
CA LEU A 169 4.54 -9.14 -2.86
C LEU A 169 4.77 -10.40 -3.70
N LEU A 170 5.99 -10.65 -4.20
CA LEU A 170 6.33 -11.89 -4.90
C LEU A 170 6.70 -13.05 -3.96
N CYS A 171 7.24 -12.77 -2.76
CA CYS A 171 7.64 -13.83 -1.85
C CYS A 171 6.47 -14.72 -1.43
N ASN A 172 6.63 -16.04 -1.55
CA ASN A 172 5.68 -17.04 -1.06
C ASN A 172 6.37 -18.05 -0.12
N PRO A 173 6.74 -17.65 1.11
CA PRO A 173 7.54 -18.50 1.99
C PRO A 173 6.82 -19.74 2.52
N ARG A 174 5.48 -19.80 2.42
CA ARG A 174 4.67 -20.92 2.91
C ARG A 174 4.22 -21.91 1.82
N LYS A 175 4.41 -21.57 0.54
CA LYS A 175 3.84 -22.31 -0.60
C LYS A 175 4.83 -22.29 -1.77
N GLN A 176 5.16 -23.46 -2.30
CA GLN A 176 6.00 -23.63 -3.50
C GLN A 176 5.16 -24.34 -4.58
N GLY A 177 5.44 -24.08 -5.87
CA GLY A 177 4.67 -24.63 -6.99
C GLY A 177 3.51 -23.75 -7.54
N PRO A 178 2.42 -24.34 -8.10
CA PRO A 178 1.43 -23.65 -8.94
C PRO A 178 0.69 -22.47 -8.28
N GLU A 179 0.51 -22.51 -6.96
CA GLU A 179 -0.17 -21.43 -6.23
C GLU A 179 0.68 -20.13 -6.20
N THR A 180 2.01 -20.24 -6.30
CA THR A 180 2.93 -19.10 -6.39
C THR A 180 2.74 -18.38 -7.72
N GLN A 181 2.71 -19.12 -8.82
CA GLN A 181 2.44 -18.58 -10.15
C GLN A 181 1.09 -17.83 -10.20
N GLY A 182 0.01 -18.43 -9.67
CA GLY A 182 -1.30 -17.79 -9.64
C GLY A 182 -1.28 -16.44 -8.92
N SER A 183 -0.59 -16.37 -7.77
CA SER A 183 -0.47 -15.11 -7.03
C SER A 183 0.31 -14.02 -7.76
N THR A 184 1.33 -14.40 -8.51
CA THR A 184 2.13 -13.47 -9.32
C THR A 184 1.31 -12.94 -10.49
N ALA A 185 0.59 -13.82 -11.19
CA ALA A 185 -0.30 -13.46 -12.29
C ALA A 185 -1.42 -12.50 -11.86
N GLU A 186 -2.04 -12.76 -10.70
CA GLU A 186 -3.05 -11.86 -10.10
C GLU A 186 -2.49 -10.48 -9.79
N LEU A 187 -1.28 -10.41 -9.20
CA LEU A 187 -0.61 -9.15 -8.90
C LEU A 187 -0.33 -8.34 -10.17
N ILE A 188 0.27 -8.97 -11.19
CA ILE A 188 0.59 -8.33 -12.48
C ILE A 188 -0.70 -7.86 -13.16
N THR A 189 -1.73 -8.70 -13.20
CA THR A 189 -3.03 -8.34 -13.76
C THR A 189 -3.62 -7.12 -13.06
N GLY A 190 -3.56 -7.07 -11.72
CA GLY A 190 -4.05 -5.92 -10.94
C GLY A 190 -3.30 -4.62 -11.26
N LEU A 191 -1.98 -4.67 -11.49
CA LEU A 191 -1.20 -3.50 -11.92
C LEU A 191 -1.52 -3.09 -13.36
N VAL A 192 -1.65 -4.05 -14.29
CA VAL A 192 -2.04 -3.77 -15.69
C VAL A 192 -3.41 -3.09 -15.76
N GLN A 193 -4.36 -3.47 -14.89
CA GLN A 193 -5.67 -2.82 -14.80
C GLN A 193 -5.61 -1.33 -14.44
N LEU A 194 -4.54 -0.87 -13.80
CA LEU A 194 -4.33 0.54 -13.42
C LEU A 194 -3.82 1.41 -14.56
N VAL A 195 -3.08 0.84 -15.50
CA VAL A 195 -2.45 1.57 -16.61
C VAL A 195 -3.45 2.38 -17.47
N PRO A 196 -4.61 1.83 -17.88
CA PRO A 196 -5.57 2.60 -18.70
C PRO A 196 -6.42 3.60 -17.90
N GLN A 197 -6.24 3.74 -16.58
CA GLN A 197 -7.11 4.55 -15.72
C GLN A 197 -6.78 6.05 -15.83
N SER A 198 -7.39 6.74 -16.78
CA SER A 198 -7.21 8.18 -17.00
C SER A 198 -7.63 9.07 -15.83
N SER A 199 -8.47 8.57 -14.92
CA SER A 199 -8.93 9.29 -13.72
C SER A 199 -7.91 9.30 -12.57
N MET A 200 -6.81 8.55 -12.69
CA MET A 200 -5.77 8.39 -11.68
C MET A 200 -4.37 8.36 -12.32
N PRO A 201 -3.95 9.45 -13.00
CA PRO A 201 -2.72 9.45 -13.82
C PRO A 201 -1.45 9.14 -13.02
N ASP A 202 -1.33 9.62 -11.77
CA ASP A 202 -0.17 9.34 -10.92
C ASP A 202 -0.07 7.84 -10.56
N ILE A 203 -1.21 7.18 -10.34
CA ILE A 203 -1.26 5.75 -10.04
C ILE A 203 -0.95 4.95 -11.30
N ALA A 204 -1.49 5.36 -12.45
CA ALA A 204 -1.20 4.73 -13.73
C ALA A 204 0.29 4.82 -14.08
N GLN A 205 0.92 5.99 -13.88
CA GLN A 205 2.37 6.16 -14.09
C GLN A 205 3.17 5.26 -13.17
N GLU A 206 2.89 5.27 -11.87
CA GLU A 206 3.61 4.43 -10.92
C GLU A 206 3.42 2.93 -11.21
N ALA A 207 2.23 2.53 -11.68
CA ALA A 207 1.95 1.14 -12.04
C ALA A 207 2.77 0.70 -13.26
N MET A 208 3.00 1.59 -14.23
CA MET A 208 3.90 1.31 -15.36
C MET A 208 5.33 1.10 -14.88
N GLU A 209 5.86 1.96 -14.01
CA GLU A 209 7.21 1.79 -13.45
C GLU A 209 7.33 0.50 -12.62
N ALA A 210 6.33 0.19 -11.80
CA ALA A 210 6.28 -1.05 -11.02
C ALA A 210 6.28 -2.28 -11.95
N LEU A 211 5.52 -2.25 -13.04
CA LEU A 211 5.51 -3.32 -14.05
C LEU A 211 6.87 -3.47 -14.72
N LEU A 212 7.55 -2.36 -15.06
CA LEU A 212 8.91 -2.42 -15.63
C LEU A 212 9.89 -3.10 -14.68
N VAL A 213 9.87 -2.75 -13.40
CA VAL A 213 10.72 -3.38 -12.38
C VAL A 213 10.36 -4.85 -12.15
N LEU A 214 9.07 -5.21 -12.18
CA LEU A 214 8.61 -6.59 -12.07
C LEU A 214 9.11 -7.48 -13.22
N HIS A 215 9.31 -6.92 -14.42
CA HIS A 215 9.79 -7.65 -15.60
C HIS A 215 11.32 -7.62 -15.77
N GLN A 216 12.06 -7.12 -14.76
CA GLN A 216 13.51 -7.29 -14.73
C GLN A 216 13.87 -8.74 -14.38
N LEU A 217 15.03 -9.21 -14.83
CA LEU A 217 15.49 -10.59 -14.64
C LEU A 217 15.43 -11.03 -13.17
N ASP A 218 15.99 -10.21 -12.28
CA ASP A 218 16.03 -10.49 -10.83
C ASP A 218 14.62 -10.65 -10.22
N SER A 219 13.63 -9.93 -10.76
CA SER A 219 12.23 -10.03 -10.32
C SER A 219 11.55 -11.27 -10.90
N ILE A 220 11.79 -11.59 -12.18
CA ILE A 220 11.21 -12.76 -12.86
C ILE A 220 11.63 -14.07 -12.16
N ASP A 221 12.87 -14.15 -11.69
CA ASP A 221 13.36 -15.30 -10.91
C ASP A 221 12.54 -15.56 -9.63
N LEU A 222 11.87 -14.53 -9.11
CA LEU A 222 11.02 -14.62 -7.93
C LEU A 222 9.55 -14.94 -8.26
N TRP A 223 9.12 -14.86 -9.52
CA TRP A 223 7.73 -15.09 -9.93
C TRP A 223 7.26 -16.51 -9.64
N ASN A 224 8.14 -17.47 -9.90
CA ASN A 224 8.02 -18.88 -9.55
C ASN A 224 9.42 -19.50 -9.54
N PRO A 225 10.05 -19.67 -8.36
CA PRO A 225 11.42 -20.18 -8.27
C PRO A 225 11.63 -21.56 -8.90
N ASP A 226 10.57 -22.36 -9.04
CA ASP A 226 10.62 -23.71 -9.61
C ASP A 226 10.62 -23.69 -11.15
N ALA A 227 9.99 -22.67 -11.77
CA ALA A 227 9.83 -22.57 -13.22
C ALA A 227 9.69 -21.10 -13.71
N PRO A 228 10.71 -20.25 -13.50
CA PRO A 228 10.59 -18.80 -13.73
C PRO A 228 10.37 -18.43 -15.20
N ILE A 229 11.04 -19.12 -16.13
CA ILE A 229 10.91 -18.85 -17.57
C ILE A 229 9.56 -19.29 -18.12
N GLU A 230 9.06 -20.46 -17.70
CA GLU A 230 7.73 -20.93 -18.09
C GLU A 230 6.64 -19.97 -17.58
N THR A 231 6.72 -19.59 -16.30
CA THR A 231 5.81 -18.61 -15.71
C THR A 231 5.89 -17.25 -16.39
N PHE A 232 7.08 -16.79 -16.79
CA PHE A 232 7.23 -15.57 -17.58
C PHE A 232 6.46 -15.65 -18.90
N TRP A 233 6.62 -16.72 -19.66
CA TRP A 233 5.94 -16.88 -20.94
C TRP A 233 4.43 -16.92 -20.78
N GLU A 234 3.93 -17.65 -19.77
CA GLU A 234 2.48 -17.79 -19.53
C GLU A 234 1.82 -16.49 -19.07
N ILE A 235 2.50 -15.68 -18.25
CA ILE A 235 1.96 -14.40 -17.80
C ILE A 235 2.07 -13.32 -18.90
N SER A 236 3.09 -13.39 -19.75
CA SER A 236 3.38 -12.36 -20.76
C SER A 236 2.71 -12.61 -22.12
N SER A 237 2.17 -13.81 -22.37
CA SER A 237 1.47 -14.17 -23.61
C SER A 237 0.05 -13.64 -23.66
#